data_AF-A0A6V7UMH2-F1
#
_entry.id   AF-A0A6V7UMH2-F1
#
_cell.length_a   1.000
_cell.length_b   1.000
_cell.length_c   1.000
_cell.angle_alpha   90.00
_cell.angle_beta   90.00
_cell.angle_gamma   90.00
#
_symmetry.space_group_name_H-M   'P 1'
#
loop_
_entity.id
_entity.type
_entity.pdbx_description
1 polymer ?
#
loop_
_entity_poly.entity_id
_entity_poly.type
_entity_poly.pdbx_seq_one_letter_code
_entity_poly.pdbx_strand_id
1 'polypeptide(L)'
;MDRNTTENLSNGIQLNNIKEEEKKSFISKNNREQKACTSIPQTATTTAATQPNSPITTTKSFCAAVDDASWLSFISFAWMFPWMWNCYKQRVCTDPTNVNLWRCSIFDSSNVNLKRLEHIFNEEKHGSTSLGQKPSLTFAVFRFIRFRLFLACARFITFFVKPTRLLDGSINYSTGVYFALAIFVVEILRVLAYSATWAISYRTAIRTRGAVLALLYRTLLGAKSMRVKSSAEVINIFANEGQRIFDAVTFAPLVIIGPFVLIGGLIYLLRVIGPLSLLGVGVFLFLILYRQFLA
;
A
#
# COMPACT_ATOMS: atom_id res chain seq x y z
N MET A 1 55.83 -17.34 -9.62
CA MET A 1 54.41 -17.18 -9.23
C MET A 1 54.38 -16.06 -8.22
N ASP A 2 53.92 -14.88 -8.64
CA ASP A 2 54.19 -13.62 -7.96
C ASP A 2 53.49 -13.51 -6.60
N ARG A 3 54.21 -13.00 -5.59
CA ARG A 3 53.68 -12.72 -4.24
C ARG A 3 52.41 -11.86 -4.29
N ASN A 4 52.30 -10.96 -5.27
CA ASN A 4 51.11 -10.12 -5.48
C ASN A 4 49.85 -10.92 -5.85
N THR A 5 49.96 -12.08 -6.49
CA THR A 5 48.78 -12.88 -6.87
C THR A 5 48.21 -13.65 -5.68
N THR A 6 49.08 -14.07 -4.74
CA THR A 6 48.67 -14.82 -3.53
C THR A 6 48.04 -13.92 -2.47
N GLU A 7 48.52 -12.68 -2.30
CA GLU A 7 47.87 -11.69 -1.42
C GLU A 7 46.49 -11.25 -1.95
N ASN A 8 46.35 -11.04 -3.26
CA ASN A 8 45.06 -10.66 -3.85
C ASN A 8 44.02 -11.79 -3.76
N LEU A 9 44.43 -13.06 -3.90
CA LEU A 9 43.54 -14.20 -3.68
C LEU A 9 43.14 -14.33 -2.19
N SER A 10 44.10 -14.16 -1.27
CA SER A 10 43.86 -14.23 0.16
C SER A 10 42.88 -13.14 0.64
N ASN A 11 43.07 -11.90 0.17
CA ASN A 11 42.18 -10.78 0.46
C ASN A 11 40.77 -10.98 -0.13
N GLY A 12 40.67 -11.55 -1.35
CA GLY A 12 39.38 -11.88 -1.97
C GLY A 12 38.61 -12.97 -1.24
N ILE A 13 39.30 -13.99 -0.72
CA ILE A 13 38.70 -15.08 0.07
C ILE A 13 38.22 -14.55 1.42
N GLN A 14 39.02 -13.72 2.11
CA GLN A 14 38.63 -13.12 3.38
C GLN A 14 37.42 -12.19 3.24
N LEU A 15 37.37 -11.37 2.18
CA LEU A 15 36.23 -10.47 1.96
C LEU A 15 34.93 -11.23 1.67
N ASN A 16 35.01 -12.37 0.98
CA ASN A 16 33.86 -13.23 0.73
C ASN A 16 33.37 -13.93 2.00
N ASN A 17 34.28 -14.37 2.88
CA ASN A 17 33.92 -14.97 4.15
C ASN A 17 33.23 -13.97 5.07
N ILE A 18 33.72 -12.73 5.16
CA ILE A 18 33.11 -11.66 5.94
C ILE A 18 31.67 -11.36 5.45
N LYS A 19 31.48 -11.27 4.13
CA LYS A 19 30.14 -11.07 3.54
C LYS A 19 29.18 -12.23 3.79
N GLU A 20 29.67 -13.47 3.76
CA GLU A 20 28.85 -14.65 4.08
C GLU A 20 28.50 -14.72 5.57
N GLU A 21 29.38 -14.29 6.47
CA GLU A 21 29.07 -14.19 7.90
C GLU A 21 28.07 -13.08 8.21
N GLU A 22 28.19 -11.90 7.59
CA GLU A 22 27.18 -10.84 7.70
C GLU A 22 25.81 -11.29 7.17
N LYS A 23 25.80 -12.02 6.06
CA LYS A 23 24.57 -12.58 5.48
C LYS A 23 23.95 -13.63 6.41
N LYS A 24 24.76 -14.51 7.02
CA LYS A 24 24.28 -15.50 8.02
C LYS A 24 23.78 -14.84 9.29
N SER A 25 24.43 -13.78 9.77
CA SER A 25 24.02 -13.05 10.97
C SER A 25 22.69 -12.30 10.74
N PHE A 26 22.53 -11.70 9.55
CA PHE A 26 21.28 -11.03 9.15
C PHE A 26 20.12 -12.03 9.00
N ILE A 27 20.36 -13.19 8.38
CA ILE A 27 19.35 -14.27 8.24
C ILE A 27 18.97 -14.85 9.62
N SER A 28 19.96 -15.06 10.50
CA SER A 28 19.74 -15.55 11.87
C SER A 28 18.90 -14.57 12.69
N LYS A 29 19.19 -13.27 12.61
CA LYS A 29 18.45 -12.22 13.31
C LYS A 29 17.00 -12.13 12.81
N ASN A 30 16.80 -12.17 11.50
CA ASN A 30 15.47 -12.15 10.89
C ASN A 30 14.65 -13.43 11.22
N ASN A 31 15.29 -14.61 11.26
CA ASN A 31 14.64 -15.86 11.65
C ASN A 31 14.28 -15.89 13.14
N ARG A 32 15.06 -15.26 14.03
CA ARG A 32 14.69 -15.09 15.45
C ARG A 32 13.51 -14.14 15.63
N GLU A 33 13.50 -13.01 14.92
CA GLU A 33 12.37 -12.07 14.92
C GLU A 33 11.08 -12.73 14.38
N GLN A 34 11.22 -13.60 13.37
CA GLN A 34 10.10 -14.35 12.81
C GLN A 34 9.61 -15.47 13.76
N LYS A 35 10.50 -16.22 14.41
CA LYS A 35 10.13 -17.24 15.42
C LYS A 35 9.47 -16.64 16.67
N ALA A 36 9.88 -15.44 17.08
CA ALA A 36 9.25 -14.72 18.20
C ALA A 36 7.80 -14.30 17.87
N CYS A 37 7.47 -14.07 16.59
CA CYS A 37 6.13 -13.70 16.16
C CYS A 37 5.17 -14.89 15.98
N THR A 38 5.70 -16.09 15.68
CA THR A 38 4.88 -17.30 15.43
C THR A 38 4.63 -18.16 16.68
N SER A 39 5.28 -17.88 17.81
CA SER A 39 5.21 -18.67 19.04
C SER A 39 4.19 -18.15 20.07
N ILE A 40 2.96 -17.89 19.64
CA ILE A 40 1.84 -17.65 20.56
C ILE A 40 1.04 -18.97 20.68
N PRO A 41 0.95 -19.62 21.86
CA PRO A 41 0.14 -20.82 22.02
C PRO A 41 -1.35 -20.46 21.94
N GLN A 42 -2.08 -21.12 21.04
CA GLN A 42 -3.53 -21.25 21.14
C GLN A 42 -3.83 -22.18 22.32
N THR A 43 -4.38 -21.65 23.41
CA THR A 43 -5.01 -22.52 24.43
C THR A 43 -6.33 -21.92 24.86
N ALA A 44 -7.40 -22.67 24.58
CA ALA A 44 -8.73 -22.49 25.12
C ALA A 44 -8.80 -22.96 26.59
N THR A 45 -9.87 -22.52 27.26
CA THR A 45 -10.67 -23.22 28.31
C THR A 45 -10.79 -22.47 29.64
N THR A 46 -12.04 -22.15 29.97
CA THR A 46 -12.71 -22.11 31.29
C THR A 46 -11.89 -22.64 32.48
N THR A 47 -11.80 -21.91 33.60
CA THR A 47 -12.34 -22.22 34.95
C THR A 47 -12.01 -21.07 35.92
N ALA A 48 -12.89 -20.83 36.89
CA ALA A 48 -12.81 -19.79 37.92
C ALA A 48 -11.68 -19.99 38.95
N ALA A 49 -11.05 -18.90 39.40
CA ALA A 49 -10.62 -18.65 40.79
C ALA A 49 -9.98 -17.24 40.94
N THR A 50 -10.43 -16.52 41.96
CA THR A 50 -10.06 -15.14 42.34
C THR A 50 -8.66 -15.06 42.97
N GLN A 51 -7.78 -14.21 42.42
CA GLN A 51 -6.58 -13.66 43.08
C GLN A 51 -6.36 -12.19 42.60
N PRO A 52 -5.89 -11.27 43.48
CA PRO A 52 -5.91 -9.84 43.21
C PRO A 52 -4.71 -9.38 42.37
N ASN A 53 -5.04 -8.81 41.20
CA ASN A 53 -4.30 -7.81 40.42
C ASN A 53 -2.77 -7.72 40.65
N SER A 54 -2.02 -8.66 40.07
CA SER A 54 -0.69 -8.34 39.56
C SER A 54 -0.83 -7.26 38.48
N PRO A 55 0.03 -6.22 38.41
CA PRO A 55 -0.03 -5.28 37.30
C PRO A 55 0.15 -6.10 36.03
N ILE A 56 -0.87 -6.06 35.17
CA ILE A 56 -0.83 -6.63 33.83
C ILE A 56 0.43 -6.04 33.20
N THR A 57 1.47 -6.84 33.16
CA THR A 57 2.69 -6.48 32.46
C THR A 57 2.28 -6.64 31.00
N THR A 58 1.65 -5.61 30.45
CA THR A 58 1.31 -5.55 29.04
C THR A 58 2.66 -5.61 28.35
N THR A 59 3.09 -6.82 27.98
CA THR A 59 4.17 -7.02 27.03
C THR A 59 3.73 -6.25 25.80
N LYS A 60 4.19 -4.99 25.69
CA LYS A 60 3.82 -4.12 24.58
C LYS A 60 4.19 -4.89 23.33
N SER A 61 3.16 -5.22 22.56
CA SER A 61 3.25 -5.98 21.33
C SER A 61 4.42 -5.47 20.51
N PHE A 62 5.29 -6.38 20.04
CA PHE A 62 6.42 -6.04 19.18
C PHE A 62 5.96 -5.63 17.77
N CYS A 63 4.65 -5.62 17.52
CA CYS A 63 4.00 -5.26 16.26
C CYS A 63 3.88 -3.75 16.07
N ALA A 64 3.84 -3.33 14.82
CA ALA A 64 3.57 -1.94 14.47
C ALA A 64 2.14 -1.57 14.89
N ALA A 65 1.91 -0.33 15.33
CA ALA A 65 0.58 0.14 15.78
C ALA A 65 -0.53 -0.07 14.74
N VAL A 66 -0.16 -0.11 13.45
CA VAL A 66 -1.06 -0.34 12.33
C VAL A 66 -1.54 -1.80 12.21
N ASP A 67 -0.79 -2.75 12.76
CA ASP A 67 -1.12 -4.18 12.74
C ASP A 67 -2.09 -4.55 13.87
N ASP A 68 -2.05 -3.80 14.97
CA ASP A 68 -2.98 -3.94 16.10
C ASP A 68 -4.28 -3.10 15.90
N ALA A 69 -4.38 -2.34 14.81
CA ALA A 69 -5.51 -1.46 14.55
C ALA A 69 -6.78 -2.24 14.14
N SER A 70 -7.91 -1.93 14.79
CA SER A 70 -9.23 -2.38 14.34
C SER A 70 -9.54 -1.84 12.94
N TRP A 71 -10.41 -2.52 12.19
CA TRP A 71 -10.83 -2.11 10.85
C TRP A 71 -11.31 -0.65 10.75
N LEU A 72 -12.14 -0.18 11.69
CA LEU A 72 -12.59 1.22 11.71
C LEU A 72 -11.42 2.19 11.99
N SER A 73 -10.54 1.85 12.94
CA SER A 73 -9.34 2.64 13.25
C SER A 73 -8.40 2.73 12.05
N PHE A 74 -8.25 1.63 11.31
CA PHE A 74 -7.47 1.57 10.08
C PHE A 74 -8.05 2.48 8.99
N ILE A 75 -9.37 2.42 8.78
CA ILE A 75 -10.08 3.21 7.76
C ILE A 75 -10.07 4.71 8.07
N SER A 76 -10.25 5.07 9.35
CA SER A 76 -10.26 6.46 9.80
C SER A 76 -8.86 7.04 10.07
N PHE A 77 -7.80 6.23 9.91
CA PHE A 77 -6.43 6.57 10.30
C PHE A 77 -6.26 6.95 11.78
N ALA A 78 -7.21 6.58 12.65
CA ALA A 78 -7.16 6.92 14.07
C ALA A 78 -5.93 6.32 14.79
N TRP A 79 -5.41 5.19 14.29
CA TRP A 79 -4.17 4.58 14.79
C TRP A 79 -2.94 5.51 14.68
N MET A 80 -2.96 6.52 13.81
CA MET A 80 -1.89 7.52 13.69
C MET A 80 -2.00 8.65 14.72
N PHE A 81 -3.16 8.85 15.33
CA PHE A 81 -3.42 10.01 16.20
C PHE A 81 -2.45 10.12 17.39
N PRO A 82 -2.10 9.04 18.14
CA PRO A 82 -1.15 9.13 19.25
C PRO A 82 0.21 9.70 18.81
N TRP A 83 0.63 9.42 17.58
CA TRP A 83 1.84 10.00 17.01
C TRP A 83 1.75 11.49 16.77
N MET A 84 0.71 11.91 16.04
CA MET A 84 0.50 13.31 15.70
C MET A 84 0.44 14.14 16.97
N TRP A 85 -0.21 13.61 18.00
CA TRP A 85 -0.26 14.24 19.31
C TRP A 85 1.12 14.35 19.96
N ASN A 86 1.92 13.29 19.92
CA ASN A 86 3.29 13.32 20.46
C ASN A 86 4.23 14.23 19.64
N CYS A 87 4.08 14.32 18.31
CA CYS A 87 4.78 15.27 17.45
C CYS A 87 4.42 16.70 17.83
N TYR A 88 3.13 16.98 17.98
CA TYR A 88 2.62 18.28 18.40
C TYR A 88 3.17 18.69 19.78
N LYS A 89 3.30 17.73 20.70
CA LYS A 89 3.90 17.94 22.02
C LYS A 89 5.43 17.85 22.05
N GLN A 90 6.09 17.67 20.90
CA GLN A 90 7.55 17.54 20.76
C GLN A 90 8.16 16.40 21.61
N ARG A 91 7.41 15.32 21.85
CA ARG A 91 7.81 14.18 22.70
C ARG A 91 8.44 13.01 21.95
N VAL A 92 8.54 13.11 20.62
CA VAL A 92 8.91 11.98 19.74
C VAL A 92 10.37 11.58 19.87
N CYS A 93 11.27 12.56 20.05
CA CYS A 93 12.71 12.31 20.16
C CYS A 93 13.19 12.19 21.62
N THR A 94 12.34 12.52 22.58
CA THR A 94 12.70 12.69 24.00
C THR A 94 12.40 11.47 24.85
N ASP A 95 11.43 10.64 24.45
CA ASP A 95 11.01 9.48 25.24
C ASP A 95 11.31 8.15 24.49
N PRO A 96 12.33 7.39 24.95
CA PRO A 96 12.75 6.14 24.32
C PRO A 96 11.67 5.04 24.34
N THR A 97 10.61 5.17 25.16
CA THR A 97 9.49 4.22 25.14
C THR A 97 8.55 4.39 23.94
N ASN A 98 8.59 5.54 23.25
CA ASN A 98 7.79 5.82 22.04
C ASN A 98 8.45 5.31 20.75
N VAL A 99 9.69 4.83 20.80
CA VAL A 99 10.43 4.29 19.64
C VAL A 99 9.75 3.04 19.06
N ASN A 100 9.10 2.23 19.91
CA ASN A 100 8.38 1.04 19.47
C ASN A 100 7.06 1.35 18.75
N LEU A 101 6.52 2.56 18.90
CA LEU A 101 5.22 2.94 18.33
C LEU A 101 5.27 3.07 16.79
N TRP A 102 6.47 3.18 16.20
CA TRP A 102 6.68 3.53 14.77
C TRP A 102 7.59 2.57 14.02
N ARG A 103 7.65 1.31 14.44
CA ARG A 103 8.32 0.29 13.63
C ARG A 103 7.54 0.04 12.35
N CYS A 104 8.26 -0.23 11.27
CA CYS A 104 7.64 -0.69 10.03
C CYS A 104 6.98 -2.05 10.27
N SER A 105 5.72 -2.19 9.86
CA SER A 105 5.04 -3.48 9.87
C SER A 105 5.85 -4.52 9.11
N ILE A 106 5.92 -5.75 9.63
CA ILE A 106 6.57 -6.88 8.93
C ILE A 106 5.95 -7.11 7.54
N PHE A 107 4.67 -6.79 7.38
CA PHE A 107 3.95 -6.93 6.11
C PHE A 107 4.22 -5.79 5.13
N ASP A 108 4.70 -4.65 5.62
CA ASP A 108 5.12 -3.50 4.82
C ASP A 108 6.64 -3.49 4.59
N SER A 109 7.39 -4.39 5.25
CA SER A 109 8.84 -4.55 5.07
C SER A 109 9.21 -4.92 3.63
N SER A 110 10.30 -4.32 3.14
CA SER A 110 10.80 -4.53 1.78
C SER A 110 11.26 -5.97 1.54
N ASN A 111 11.82 -6.65 2.54
CA ASN A 111 12.36 -8.01 2.39
C ASN A 111 11.25 -9.03 2.04
N VAL A 112 10.13 -8.95 2.76
CA VAL A 112 8.97 -9.84 2.52
C VAL A 112 8.34 -9.56 1.16
N ASN A 113 8.11 -8.28 0.85
CA ASN A 113 7.47 -7.88 -0.41
C ASN A 113 8.38 -8.11 -1.62
N LEU A 114 9.71 -7.96 -1.47
CA LEU A 114 10.71 -8.30 -2.47
C LEU A 114 10.64 -9.78 -2.84
N LYS A 115 10.72 -10.68 -1.85
CA LYS A 115 10.66 -12.13 -2.11
C LYS A 115 9.39 -12.53 -2.84
N ARG A 116 8.25 -11.94 -2.45
CA ARG A 116 6.96 -12.19 -3.11
C ARG A 116 6.94 -11.69 -4.55
N LEU A 117 7.41 -10.46 -4.79
CA LEU A 117 7.47 -9.91 -6.15
C LEU A 117 8.45 -10.70 -7.03
N GLU A 118 9.59 -11.09 -6.48
CA GLU A 118 10.59 -11.89 -7.19
C GLU A 118 10.06 -13.26 -7.59
N HIS A 119 9.31 -13.93 -6.70
CA HIS A 119 8.66 -15.19 -7.02
C HIS A 119 7.70 -15.03 -8.21
N ILE A 120 6.80 -14.05 -8.16
CA ILE A 120 5.85 -13.75 -9.25
C ILE A 120 6.59 -13.38 -10.55
N PHE A 121 7.67 -12.61 -10.46
CA PHE A 121 8.46 -12.22 -11.63
C PHE A 121 9.22 -13.41 -12.24
N ASN A 122 9.66 -14.37 -11.43
CA ASN A 122 10.28 -15.58 -11.93
C ASN A 122 9.24 -16.51 -12.60
N GLU A 123 8.04 -16.65 -12.05
CA GLU A 123 6.91 -17.32 -12.74
C GLU A 123 6.67 -16.71 -14.12
N GLU A 124 6.61 -15.38 -14.20
CA GLU A 124 6.41 -14.64 -15.45
C GLU A 124 7.55 -14.88 -16.46
N LYS A 125 8.80 -14.96 -15.99
CA LYS A 125 9.94 -15.30 -16.85
C LYS A 125 9.80 -16.69 -17.43
N HIS A 126 9.49 -17.69 -16.61
CA HIS A 126 9.33 -19.06 -17.07
C HIS A 126 8.19 -19.19 -18.09
N GLY A 127 7.04 -18.55 -17.82
CA GLY A 127 5.92 -18.48 -18.76
C GLY A 127 6.29 -17.78 -20.06
N SER A 128 6.88 -16.58 -19.97
CA SER A 128 7.27 -15.79 -21.14
C SER A 128 8.31 -16.52 -22.02
N THR A 129 9.29 -17.21 -21.42
CA THR A 129 10.25 -18.04 -22.15
C THR A 129 9.57 -19.20 -22.88
N SER A 130 8.59 -19.85 -22.26
CA SER A 130 7.80 -20.91 -22.92
C SER A 130 6.96 -20.38 -24.11
N LEU A 131 6.57 -19.11 -24.08
CA LEU A 131 5.82 -18.44 -25.14
C LEU A 131 6.70 -17.67 -26.14
N GLY A 132 8.02 -17.69 -25.99
CA GLY A 132 8.95 -16.92 -26.84
C GLY A 132 8.83 -15.39 -26.69
N GLN A 133 8.24 -14.90 -25.59
CA GLN A 133 8.03 -13.48 -25.32
C GLN A 133 9.07 -12.91 -24.35
N LYS A 134 9.22 -11.58 -24.36
CA LYS A 134 10.09 -10.87 -23.42
C LYS A 134 9.39 -10.74 -22.06
N PRO A 135 10.03 -11.11 -20.94
CA PRO A 135 9.41 -11.01 -19.62
C PRO A 135 9.15 -9.56 -19.24
N SER A 136 7.93 -9.28 -18.74
CA SER A 136 7.51 -7.93 -18.37
C SER A 136 7.40 -7.75 -16.85
N LEU A 137 8.21 -6.83 -16.30
CA LEU A 137 8.12 -6.45 -14.89
C LEU A 137 6.77 -5.79 -14.56
N THR A 138 6.25 -4.99 -15.49
CA THR A 138 4.96 -4.29 -15.33
C THR A 138 3.82 -5.28 -15.13
N PHE A 139 3.84 -6.39 -15.88
CA PHE A 139 2.82 -7.44 -15.74
C PHE A 139 2.93 -8.15 -14.38
N ALA A 140 4.15 -8.48 -13.94
CA ALA A 140 4.37 -9.06 -12.61
C ALA A 140 3.90 -8.12 -11.47
N VAL A 141 4.18 -6.82 -11.58
CA VAL A 141 3.71 -5.80 -10.64
C VAL A 141 2.19 -5.67 -10.68
N PHE A 142 1.57 -5.69 -11.86
CA PHE A 142 0.11 -5.68 -11.99
C PHE A 142 -0.52 -6.90 -11.29
N ARG A 143 0.04 -8.09 -11.51
CA ARG A 143 -0.40 -9.33 -10.83
C ARG A 143 -0.23 -9.25 -9.31
N PHE A 144 0.81 -8.56 -8.82
CA PHE A 144 1.02 -8.31 -7.39
C PHE A 144 -0.08 -7.41 -6.77
N ILE A 145 -0.55 -6.39 -7.50
CA ILE A 145 -1.57 -5.44 -6.99
C ILE A 145 -3.02 -5.82 -7.32
N ARG A 146 -3.27 -6.73 -8.29
CA ARG A 146 -4.59 -6.98 -8.91
C ARG A 146 -5.75 -7.15 -7.93
N PHE A 147 -5.55 -7.93 -6.87
CA PHE A 147 -6.62 -8.29 -5.95
C PHE A 147 -7.04 -7.08 -5.11
N ARG A 148 -6.06 -6.27 -4.70
CA ARG A 148 -6.29 -5.06 -3.91
C ARG A 148 -6.89 -3.96 -4.76
N LEU A 149 -6.46 -3.87 -6.02
CA LEU A 149 -7.03 -2.97 -7.01
C LEU A 149 -8.51 -3.30 -7.27
N PHE A 150 -8.84 -4.59 -7.44
CA PHE A 150 -10.22 -5.04 -7.56
C PHE A 150 -11.07 -4.67 -6.33
N LEU A 151 -10.58 -4.93 -5.11
CA LEU A 151 -11.27 -4.54 -3.87
C LEU A 151 -11.49 -3.02 -3.78
N ALA A 152 -10.48 -2.22 -4.16
CA ALA A 152 -10.56 -0.77 -4.17
C ALA A 152 -11.61 -0.26 -5.18
N CYS A 153 -11.65 -0.85 -6.38
CA CYS A 153 -12.62 -0.49 -7.42
C CYS A 153 -14.06 -0.94 -7.07
N ALA A 154 -14.23 -2.13 -6.50
CA ALA A 154 -15.54 -2.67 -6.15
C ALA A 154 -16.31 -1.75 -5.18
N ARG A 155 -15.60 -1.09 -4.26
CA ARG A 155 -16.21 -0.13 -3.31
C ARG A 155 -16.74 1.14 -3.97
N PHE A 156 -16.33 1.47 -5.19
CA PHE A 156 -16.89 2.62 -5.91
C PHE A 156 -18.24 2.33 -6.57
N ILE A 157 -18.51 1.08 -6.94
CA ILE A 157 -19.73 0.69 -7.66
C ILE A 157 -20.97 0.82 -6.76
N THR A 158 -20.83 0.59 -5.46
CA THR A 158 -21.92 0.72 -4.48
C THR A 158 -22.41 2.17 -4.31
N PHE A 159 -21.71 3.18 -4.83
CA PHE A 159 -22.09 4.59 -4.70
C PHE A 159 -23.17 5.06 -5.70
N PHE A 160 -23.47 4.28 -6.74
CA PHE A 160 -24.46 4.68 -7.76
C PHE A 160 -25.90 4.37 -7.37
N VAL A 161 -26.14 3.69 -6.25
CA VAL A 161 -27.49 3.38 -5.76
C VAL A 161 -28.04 4.58 -5.00
N LYS A 162 -28.69 5.52 -5.72
CA LYS A 162 -29.51 6.56 -5.09
C LYS A 162 -30.96 6.05 -4.96
N PRO A 163 -31.64 6.29 -3.83
CA PRO A 163 -33.09 6.04 -3.73
C PRO A 163 -33.82 6.99 -4.69
N THR A 164 -34.45 6.44 -5.73
CA THR A 164 -35.01 7.16 -6.89
C THR A 164 -36.48 7.55 -6.76
N ARG A 165 -37.08 7.50 -5.57
CA ARG A 165 -38.53 7.74 -5.46
C ARG A 165 -38.88 8.53 -4.20
N LEU A 166 -39.05 9.84 -4.34
CA LEU A 166 -39.82 10.65 -3.39
C LEU A 166 -40.40 11.91 -4.03
N LEU A 167 -41.71 11.90 -4.22
CA LEU A 167 -42.66 12.85 -3.61
C LEU A 167 -44.01 12.55 -4.27
N ASP A 168 -44.79 11.63 -3.70
CA ASP A 168 -46.25 11.79 -3.80
C ASP A 168 -46.57 12.98 -2.88
N GLY A 169 -47.29 13.98 -3.39
CA GLY A 169 -47.38 15.35 -2.87
C GLY A 169 -47.95 15.56 -1.45
N SER A 170 -48.02 14.53 -0.61
CA SER A 170 -48.37 14.64 0.81
C SER A 170 -47.12 14.85 1.68
N ILE A 171 -47.01 16.02 2.31
CA ILE A 171 -45.90 16.35 3.21
C ILE A 171 -46.07 15.59 4.53
N ASN A 172 -45.27 14.53 4.73
CA ASN A 172 -45.21 13.78 5.99
C ASN A 172 -43.87 14.05 6.70
N TYR A 173 -43.92 14.74 7.84
CA TYR A 173 -42.71 15.10 8.61
C TYR A 173 -41.91 13.87 9.06
N SER A 174 -42.57 12.79 9.50
CA SER A 174 -41.91 11.53 9.89
C SER A 174 -41.12 10.90 8.73
N THR A 175 -41.67 10.98 7.52
CA THR A 175 -41.02 10.52 6.30
C THR A 175 -39.79 11.37 5.99
N GLY A 176 -39.87 12.69 6.15
CA GLY A 176 -38.74 13.60 5.99
C GLY A 176 -37.58 13.30 6.95
N VAL A 177 -37.87 13.04 8.23
CA VAL A 177 -36.86 12.66 9.24
C VAL A 177 -36.19 11.33 8.89
N TYR A 178 -36.97 10.33 8.43
CA TYR A 178 -36.42 9.05 7.97
C TYR A 178 -35.44 9.24 6.81
N PHE A 179 -35.78 10.08 5.83
CA PHE A 179 -34.88 10.35 4.70
C PHE A 179 -33.63 11.12 5.09
N ALA A 180 -33.76 12.10 5.98
CA ALA A 180 -32.60 12.81 6.51
C ALA A 180 -31.62 11.85 7.20
N LEU A 181 -32.12 10.95 8.05
CA LEU A 181 -31.31 9.94 8.72
C LEU A 181 -30.71 8.93 7.73
N ALA A 182 -31.49 8.47 6.74
CA ALA A 182 -31.01 7.55 5.72
C ALA A 182 -29.87 8.16 4.88
N ILE A 183 -30.02 9.41 4.44
CA ILE A 183 -28.97 10.15 3.71
C ILE A 183 -27.73 10.30 4.58
N PHE A 184 -27.90 10.62 5.87
CA PHE A 184 -26.78 10.74 6.80
C PHE A 184 -26.00 9.43 6.95
N VAL A 185 -26.68 8.30 7.16
CA VAL A 185 -26.06 6.98 7.27
C VAL A 185 -25.35 6.59 5.97
N VAL A 186 -26.00 6.80 4.82
CA VAL A 186 -25.42 6.52 3.50
C VAL A 186 -24.17 7.36 3.27
N GLU A 187 -24.17 8.64 3.65
CA GLU A 187 -23.00 9.51 3.48
C GLU A 187 -21.85 9.10 4.41
N ILE A 188 -22.13 8.67 5.65
CA ILE A 188 -21.09 8.12 6.54
C ILE A 188 -20.46 6.88 5.91
N LEU A 189 -21.27 5.92 5.45
CA LEU A 189 -20.78 4.72 4.79
C LEU A 189 -19.98 5.07 3.53
N ARG A 190 -20.41 6.11 2.80
CA ARG A 190 -19.70 6.63 1.63
C ARG A 190 -18.33 7.14 1.97
N VAL A 191 -18.22 7.99 2.99
CA VAL A 191 -16.95 8.54 3.45
C VAL A 191 -16.02 7.43 3.96
N LEU A 192 -16.54 6.48 4.76
CA LEU A 192 -15.75 5.35 5.25
C LEU A 192 -15.23 4.47 4.11
N ALA A 193 -16.08 4.15 3.13
CA ALA A 193 -15.66 3.40 1.96
C ALA A 193 -14.66 4.19 1.11
N TYR A 194 -14.79 5.51 0.98
CA TYR A 194 -13.80 6.32 0.27
C TYR A 194 -12.44 6.31 0.99
N SER A 195 -12.42 6.57 2.30
CA SER A 195 -11.20 6.56 3.13
C SER A 195 -10.52 5.19 3.11
N ALA A 196 -11.31 4.12 3.17
CA ALA A 196 -10.80 2.77 3.09
C ALA A 196 -10.13 2.48 1.73
N THR A 197 -10.56 3.11 0.64
CA THR A 197 -9.93 2.95 -0.69
C THR A 197 -8.55 3.60 -0.68
N TRP A 198 -8.44 4.82 -0.14
CA TRP A 198 -7.15 5.49 -0.02
C TRP A 198 -6.20 4.72 0.92
N ALA A 199 -6.69 4.24 2.06
CA ALA A 199 -5.88 3.46 3.00
C ALA A 199 -5.27 2.21 2.35
N ILE A 200 -6.06 1.45 1.57
CA ILE A 200 -5.54 0.26 0.85
C ILE A 200 -4.61 0.64 -0.30
N SER A 201 -4.92 1.72 -1.04
CA SER A 201 -4.08 2.22 -2.13
C SER A 201 -2.71 2.65 -1.64
N TYR A 202 -2.66 3.47 -0.58
CA TYR A 202 -1.40 3.93 0.02
C TYR A 202 -0.55 2.76 0.51
N ARG A 203 -1.10 1.84 1.31
CA ARG A 203 -0.34 0.66 1.77
C ARG A 203 0.14 -0.20 0.59
N THR A 204 -0.67 -0.34 -0.46
CA THR A 204 -0.28 -1.11 -1.65
C THR A 204 0.85 -0.42 -2.41
N ALA A 205 0.80 0.90 -2.57
CA ALA A 205 1.85 1.69 -3.19
C ALA A 205 3.17 1.62 -2.41
N ILE A 206 3.14 1.71 -1.07
CA ILE A 206 4.33 1.56 -0.21
C ILE A 206 4.98 0.19 -0.45
N ARG A 207 4.20 -0.89 -0.41
CA ARG A 207 4.71 -2.27 -0.61
C ARG A 207 5.28 -2.47 -2.00
N THR A 208 4.58 -2.00 -3.04
CA THR A 208 5.03 -2.12 -4.43
C THR A 208 6.30 -1.32 -4.67
N ARG A 209 6.34 -0.05 -4.24
CA ARG A 209 7.55 0.79 -4.32
C ARG A 209 8.73 0.12 -3.63
N GLY A 210 8.54 -0.33 -2.39
CA GLY A 210 9.59 -0.99 -1.62
C GLY A 210 10.11 -2.27 -2.28
N ALA A 211 9.21 -3.10 -2.83
CA ALA A 211 9.58 -4.34 -3.52
C ALA A 211 10.33 -4.08 -4.83
N VAL A 212 9.83 -3.16 -5.68
CA VAL A 212 10.46 -2.83 -6.97
C VAL A 212 11.83 -2.21 -6.75
N LEU A 213 11.96 -1.29 -5.80
CA LEU A 213 13.22 -0.63 -5.49
C LEU A 213 14.25 -1.60 -4.91
N ALA A 214 13.82 -2.52 -4.05
CA ALA A 214 14.69 -3.57 -3.51
C ALA A 214 15.12 -4.58 -4.59
N LEU A 215 14.24 -4.89 -5.55
CA LEU A 215 14.55 -5.76 -6.69
C LEU A 215 15.58 -5.09 -7.61
N LEU A 216 15.40 -3.80 -7.88
CA LEU A 216 16.36 -2.99 -8.63
C LEU A 216 17.73 -2.99 -7.93
N TYR A 217 17.76 -2.73 -6.63
CA TYR A 217 18.99 -2.73 -5.83
C TYR A 217 19.73 -4.08 -5.91
N ARG A 218 19.02 -5.19 -5.72
CA ARG A 218 19.59 -6.53 -5.83
C ARG A 218 20.12 -6.82 -7.24
N THR A 219 19.42 -6.35 -8.27
CA THR A 219 19.85 -6.51 -9.67
C THR A 219 21.13 -5.72 -9.95
N LEU A 220 21.25 -4.51 -9.40
CA LEU A 220 22.45 -3.68 -9.51
C LEU A 220 23.66 -4.31 -8.81
N LEU A 221 23.47 -4.87 -7.60
CA LEU A 221 24.55 -5.57 -6.89
C LEU A 221 25.05 -6.82 -7.62
N GLY A 222 24.18 -7.50 -8.37
CA GLY A 222 24.53 -8.68 -9.15
C GLY A 222 25.10 -8.40 -10.54
N ALA A 223 25.07 -7.14 -11.00
CA ALA A 223 25.52 -6.77 -12.34
C ALA A 223 27.05 -6.78 -12.42
N LYS A 224 27.62 -7.64 -13.29
CA LYS A 224 29.08 -7.77 -13.48
C LYS A 224 29.74 -6.53 -14.09
N SER A 225 28.96 -5.62 -14.68
CA SER A 225 29.44 -4.37 -15.27
C SER A 225 28.30 -3.35 -15.32
N MET A 226 28.40 -2.27 -14.55
CA MET A 226 27.48 -1.12 -14.60
C MET A 226 27.97 -0.04 -15.58
N ARG A 227 28.78 -0.42 -16.59
CA ARG A 227 29.58 0.49 -17.42
C ARG A 227 28.78 1.49 -18.28
N VAL A 228 27.44 1.41 -18.27
CA VAL A 228 26.55 2.25 -19.08
C VAL A 228 25.86 3.35 -18.26
N LYS A 229 25.74 3.24 -16.93
CA LYS A 229 25.03 4.23 -16.10
C LYS A 229 25.91 4.81 -15.00
N SER A 230 25.88 6.13 -14.83
CA SER A 230 26.59 6.82 -13.75
C SER A 230 25.95 6.54 -12.39
N SER A 231 26.74 6.52 -11.31
CA SER A 231 26.22 6.42 -9.94
C SER A 231 25.16 7.48 -9.63
N ALA A 232 25.34 8.70 -10.18
CA ALA A 232 24.35 9.78 -10.05
C ALA A 232 23.04 9.47 -10.78
N GLU A 233 23.12 8.82 -11.94
CA GLU A 233 21.94 8.42 -12.72
C GLU A 233 21.16 7.31 -11.99
N VAL A 234 21.86 6.36 -11.36
CA VAL A 234 21.22 5.33 -10.53
C VAL A 234 20.50 5.97 -9.35
N ILE A 235 21.11 6.91 -8.64
CA ILE A 235 20.46 7.62 -7.53
C ILE A 235 19.22 8.38 -8.03
N ASN A 236 19.32 9.06 -9.17
CA ASN A 236 18.19 9.76 -9.77
C ASN A 236 17.02 8.81 -10.10
N ILE A 237 17.32 7.61 -10.60
CA ILE A 237 16.30 6.58 -10.84
C ILE A 237 15.61 6.19 -9.53
N PHE A 238 16.36 5.96 -8.45
CA PHE A 238 15.76 5.59 -7.15
C PHE A 238 14.86 6.69 -6.58
N ALA A 239 15.29 7.95 -6.70
CA ALA A 239 14.55 9.10 -6.19
C ALA A 239 13.29 9.38 -7.02
N ASN A 240 13.45 9.53 -8.34
CA ASN A 240 12.37 9.94 -9.24
C ASN A 240 11.41 8.78 -9.55
N GLU A 241 11.93 7.63 -9.97
CA GLU A 241 11.06 6.50 -10.36
C GLU A 241 10.36 5.89 -9.14
N GLY A 242 11.00 5.92 -7.97
CA GLY A 242 10.37 5.48 -6.72
C GLY A 242 9.10 6.26 -6.39
N GLN A 243 9.11 7.58 -6.59
CA GLN A 243 7.94 8.43 -6.38
C GLN A 243 6.89 8.20 -7.47
N ARG A 244 7.29 8.15 -8.74
CA ARG A 244 6.37 7.89 -9.86
C ARG A 244 5.64 6.55 -9.72
N ILE A 245 6.33 5.50 -9.26
CA ILE A 245 5.72 4.19 -8.97
C ILE A 245 4.70 4.31 -7.85
N PHE A 246 5.02 5.04 -6.79
CA PHE A 246 4.10 5.26 -5.67
C PHE A 246 2.83 5.97 -6.13
N ASP A 247 2.96 7.06 -6.88
CA ASP A 247 1.83 7.82 -7.39
C ASP A 247 0.98 6.96 -8.35
N ALA A 248 1.63 6.26 -9.29
CA ALA A 248 0.94 5.39 -10.24
C ALA A 248 0.10 4.30 -9.56
N VAL A 249 0.63 3.64 -8.52
CA VAL A 249 -0.09 2.59 -7.78
C VAL A 249 -1.17 3.19 -6.89
N THR A 250 -0.92 4.35 -6.28
CA THR A 250 -1.89 5.03 -5.40
C THR A 250 -3.13 5.45 -6.17
N PHE A 251 -2.95 6.04 -7.37
CA PHE A 251 -4.05 6.54 -8.20
C PHE A 251 -4.63 5.50 -9.17
N ALA A 252 -4.06 4.28 -9.24
CA ALA A 252 -4.54 3.23 -10.14
C ALA A 252 -6.07 2.95 -10.05
N PRO A 253 -6.70 2.86 -8.86
CA PRO A 253 -8.15 2.67 -8.78
C PRO A 253 -8.93 3.83 -9.40
N LEU A 254 -8.47 5.07 -9.21
CA LEU A 254 -9.10 6.27 -9.76
C LEU A 254 -9.04 6.28 -11.28
N VAL A 255 -7.88 5.93 -11.86
CA VAL A 255 -7.68 5.86 -13.31
C VAL A 255 -8.58 4.80 -13.94
N ILE A 256 -8.75 3.65 -13.27
CA ILE A 256 -9.61 2.58 -13.76
C ILE A 256 -11.09 2.95 -13.64
N ILE A 257 -11.52 3.46 -12.49
CA ILE A 257 -12.95 3.74 -12.23
C ILE A 257 -13.43 5.03 -12.91
N GLY A 258 -12.54 6.01 -13.11
CA GLY A 258 -12.85 7.32 -13.66
C GLY A 258 -13.66 7.28 -14.95
N PRO A 259 -13.24 6.53 -15.99
CA PRO A 259 -14.00 6.36 -17.21
C PRO A 259 -15.41 5.79 -17.00
N PHE A 260 -15.57 4.77 -16.13
CA PHE A 260 -16.89 4.19 -15.85
C PHE A 260 -17.81 5.19 -15.16
N VAL A 261 -17.27 5.98 -14.22
CA VAL A 261 -18.01 7.04 -13.53
C VAL A 261 -18.42 8.13 -14.51
N LEU A 262 -17.54 8.53 -15.42
CA LEU A 262 -17.83 9.54 -16.45
C LEU A 262 -18.92 9.05 -17.42
N ILE A 263 -18.82 7.82 -17.90
CA ILE A 263 -19.82 7.23 -18.81
C ILE A 263 -21.17 7.09 -18.10
N GLY A 264 -21.19 6.55 -16.88
CA GLY A 264 -22.42 6.43 -16.08
C GLY A 264 -23.05 7.79 -15.79
N GLY A 265 -22.24 8.78 -15.44
CA GLY A 265 -22.66 10.16 -15.23
C GLY A 265 -23.24 10.80 -16.50
N LEU A 266 -22.61 10.58 -17.66
CA LEU A 266 -23.09 11.08 -18.95
C LEU A 266 -24.45 10.47 -19.32
N ILE A 267 -24.60 9.15 -19.16
CA ILE A 267 -25.87 8.46 -19.41
C ILE A 267 -26.96 9.01 -18.49
N TYR A 268 -26.66 9.18 -17.20
CA TYR A 268 -27.61 9.75 -16.23
C TYR A 268 -28.02 11.19 -16.61
N LEU A 269 -27.05 12.02 -16.99
CA LEU A 269 -27.30 13.41 -17.36
C LEU A 269 -28.16 13.52 -18.63
N LEU A 270 -27.89 12.69 -19.64
CA LEU A 270 -28.70 12.58 -20.85
C LEU A 270 -30.13 12.14 -20.55
N ARG A 271 -30.35 11.26 -19.56
CA ARG A 271 -31.69 10.80 -19.17
C ARG A 271 -32.50 11.86 -18.43
N VAL A 272 -31.85 12.68 -17.59
CA VAL A 272 -32.54 13.68 -16.75
C VAL A 272 -32.75 15.01 -17.49
N ILE A 273 -31.72 15.50 -18.17
CA ILE A 273 -31.70 16.84 -18.79
C ILE A 273 -31.94 16.77 -20.30
N GLY A 274 -31.64 15.64 -20.94
CA GLY A 274 -31.71 15.48 -22.39
C GLY A 274 -30.41 15.91 -23.11
N PRO A 275 -30.45 16.03 -24.45
CA PRO A 275 -29.26 16.26 -25.29
C PRO A 275 -28.50 17.56 -25.00
N LEU A 276 -29.16 18.58 -24.45
CA LEU A 276 -28.52 19.85 -24.07
C LEU A 276 -27.39 19.69 -23.05
N SER A 277 -27.41 18.60 -22.28
CA SER A 277 -26.32 18.25 -21.36
C SER A 277 -24.96 18.04 -22.03
N LEU A 278 -24.93 17.67 -23.33
CA LEU A 278 -23.70 17.47 -24.09
C LEU A 278 -22.91 18.75 -24.28
N LEU A 279 -23.57 19.91 -24.34
CA LEU A 279 -22.90 21.20 -24.48
C LEU A 279 -22.03 21.49 -23.25
N GLY A 280 -22.55 21.25 -22.04
CA GLY A 280 -21.79 21.41 -20.80
C GLY A 280 -20.61 20.43 -20.69
N VAL A 281 -20.81 19.17 -21.10
CA VAL A 281 -19.75 18.16 -21.16
C VAL A 281 -18.66 18.56 -22.16
N GLY A 282 -19.03 19.12 -23.31
CA GLY A 282 -18.11 19.62 -24.32
C GLY A 282 -17.22 20.75 -23.80
N VAL A 283 -17.80 21.73 -23.09
CA VAL A 283 -17.04 22.81 -22.44
C VAL A 283 -16.08 22.25 -21.39
N PHE A 284 -16.53 21.29 -20.57
CA PHE A 284 -15.68 20.66 -19.57
C PHE A 284 -14.47 19.94 -20.18
N LEU A 285 -14.67 19.19 -21.27
CA LEU A 285 -13.58 18.53 -21.99
C LEU A 285 -12.62 19.53 -22.63
N PHE A 286 -13.15 20.61 -23.24
CA PHE A 286 -12.32 21.67 -23.80
C PHE A 286 -11.41 22.29 -22.73
N LEU A 287 -11.93 22.57 -21.54
CA LEU A 287 -11.14 23.13 -20.44
C LEU A 287 -10.05 22.17 -19.95
N ILE A 288 -10.31 20.85 -19.93
CA ILE A 288 -9.29 19.84 -19.61
C ILE A 288 -8.18 19.86 -20.65
N LEU A 289 -8.54 19.83 -21.94
CA LEU A 289 -7.56 19.86 -23.04
C LEU A 289 -6.76 21.15 -23.03
N TYR A 290 -7.40 22.28 -22.77
CA TYR A 290 -6.76 23.59 -22.67
C TYR A 290 -5.76 23.63 -21.50
N ARG A 291 -6.14 23.12 -20.32
CA ARG A 291 -5.20 23.01 -19.18
C ARG A 291 -4.01 22.13 -19.51
N GLN A 292 -4.22 21.01 -20.21
CA GLN A 292 -3.15 20.11 -20.60
C GLN A 292 -2.20 20.72 -21.64
N PHE A 293 -2.70 21.62 -22.50
CA PHE A 293 -1.88 22.35 -23.45
C PHE A 293 -1.03 23.44 -22.80
N LEU A 294 -1.50 24.05 -21.72
CA LEU A 294 -0.79 25.10 -20.98
C LEU A 294 0.29 24.56 -20.01
N ALA A 295 0.19 23.29 -19.61
CA ALA A 295 1.09 22.64 -18.66
C ALA A 295 2.29 22.01 -19.36
#